data_AF-A0A2J6SHI2-F1
#
_entry.id   AF-A0A2J6SHI2-F1
#
_cell.length_a   1.000
_cell.length_b   1.000
_cell.length_c   1.000
_cell.angle_alpha   90.00
_cell.angle_beta   90.00
_cell.angle_gamma   90.00
#
_symmetry.space_group_name_H-M   'P 1'
#
loop_
_entity.id
_entity.type
_entity.pdbx_description
1 polymer ?
#
loop_
_entity_poly.entity_id
_entity_poly.type
_entity_poly.pdbx_seq_one_letter_code
_entity_poly.pdbx_strand_id
1 'polypeptide(L)'
;EGMDLVLEEIKTFNKGLEPIGQPYWATSKEKRDSGLQRAGSVVVAFPTEIQANRAIKNRLLIAGISTKVVKYHTISSTAQYTKYTGYGHLDSICKKDPKCLLYGKEHVTENHFCSIYKKKVIQEPWIIVRDSTNRGYHSIIHPSYFQILPNYSTLRPRTLVYIARELQASLAQNSPSDPDYLIIDLSLGVLKMQLINFYNAVYPEDPNNILTILREDILPTTLLDSSLLLGDFNTYYPW
;
A
#
# COMPACT_ATOMS: atom_id res chain seq x y z
N GLU A 1 2.03 35.12 7.86
CA GLU A 1 1.20 36.17 8.46
C GLU A 1 0.07 35.67 9.35
N GLY A 2 -0.63 34.56 9.10
CA GLY A 2 -1.69 34.08 10.02
C GLY A 2 -1.26 33.17 11.18
N MET A 3 -0.08 32.53 11.13
CA MET A 3 0.29 31.46 12.09
C MET A 3 0.88 31.96 13.40
N ASP A 4 1.55 33.11 13.38
CA ASP A 4 2.10 33.71 14.60
C ASP A 4 0.97 34.14 15.55
N LEU A 5 -0.14 34.64 14.99
CA LEU A 5 -1.36 34.96 15.73
C LEU A 5 -1.96 33.73 16.44
N VAL A 6 -1.89 32.54 15.82
CA VAL A 6 -2.38 31.30 16.44
C VAL A 6 -1.61 31.00 17.73
N LEU A 7 -0.28 31.18 17.73
CA LEU A 7 0.53 30.97 18.94
C LEU A 7 0.18 31.97 20.05
N GLU A 8 0.06 33.25 19.69
CA GLU A 8 -0.26 34.32 20.63
C GLU A 8 -1.64 34.13 21.27
N GLU A 9 -2.64 33.77 20.48
CA GLU A 9 -3.99 33.52 20.98
C GLU A 9 -4.05 32.27 21.87
N ILE A 10 -3.34 31.19 21.50
CA ILE A 10 -3.28 30.01 22.36
C ILE A 10 -2.70 30.39 23.72
N LYS A 11 -1.57 31.10 23.75
CA LYS A 11 -0.92 31.54 25.00
C LYS A 11 -1.80 32.47 25.82
N THR A 12 -2.50 33.39 25.16
CA THR A 12 -3.30 34.44 25.81
C THR A 12 -4.58 33.86 26.42
N PHE A 13 -5.30 33.02 25.67
CA PHE A 13 -6.65 32.61 26.04
C PHE A 13 -6.76 31.20 26.61
N ASN A 14 -5.71 30.38 26.55
CA ASN A 14 -5.73 29.00 27.02
C ASN A 14 -4.73 28.80 28.16
N LYS A 15 -5.14 29.19 29.38
CA LYS A 15 -4.29 29.21 30.58
C LYS A 15 -3.51 27.91 30.79
N GLY A 16 -2.19 28.03 30.95
CA GLY A 16 -1.29 26.91 31.24
C GLY A 16 -0.97 26.01 30.04
N LEU A 17 -1.22 26.49 28.81
CA LEU A 17 -0.74 25.87 27.58
C LEU A 17 0.33 26.75 26.95
N GLU A 18 1.46 26.13 26.60
CA GLU A 18 2.61 26.80 26.00
C GLU A 18 2.97 26.10 24.69
N PRO A 19 2.36 26.50 23.55
CA PRO A 19 2.68 25.90 22.27
C PRO A 19 4.13 26.20 21.89
N ILE A 20 4.78 25.22 21.26
CA ILE A 20 6.19 25.27 20.82
C ILE A 20 6.28 25.08 19.30
N GLY A 21 7.37 25.59 18.73
CA GLY A 21 7.60 25.56 17.29
C GLY A 21 6.66 26.48 16.51
N GLN A 22 6.75 26.40 15.19
CA GLN A 22 5.91 27.17 14.27
C GLN A 22 4.70 26.32 13.82
N PRO A 23 3.46 26.76 14.06
CA PRO A 23 2.28 26.10 13.53
C PRO A 23 2.27 26.10 12.01
N TYR A 24 1.65 25.08 11.43
CA TYR A 24 1.52 24.97 9.99
C TYR A 24 0.17 24.37 9.58
N TRP A 25 -0.23 24.64 8.35
CA TRP A 25 -1.44 24.06 7.77
C TRP A 25 -1.25 22.57 7.50
N ALA A 26 -2.20 21.75 7.93
CA ALA A 26 -2.17 20.31 7.67
C ALA A 26 -2.37 19.97 6.17
N THR A 27 -2.88 20.92 5.38
CA THR A 27 -3.19 20.75 3.96
C THR A 27 -2.39 21.72 3.10
N SER A 28 -2.09 21.29 1.86
CA SER A 28 -1.34 22.10 0.90
C SER A 28 -2.10 23.38 0.54
N LYS A 29 -1.37 24.39 0.05
CA LYS A 29 -1.94 25.69 -0.32
C LYS A 29 -2.95 25.52 -1.47
N GLU A 30 -2.64 24.69 -2.47
CA GLU A 30 -3.51 24.44 -3.62
C GLU A 30 -4.87 23.89 -3.19
N LYS A 31 -4.90 22.95 -2.23
CA LYS A 31 -6.17 22.41 -1.71
C LYS A 31 -6.98 23.46 -0.96
N ARG A 32 -6.32 24.36 -0.22
CA ARG A 32 -6.99 25.43 0.52
C ARG A 32 -7.55 26.49 -0.44
N ASP A 33 -6.80 26.82 -1.49
CA ASP A 33 -7.19 27.82 -2.48
C ASP A 33 -8.21 27.27 -3.49
N SER A 34 -8.35 25.94 -3.61
CA SER A 34 -9.29 25.29 -4.55
C SER A 34 -10.78 25.56 -4.31
N GLY A 35 -11.16 26.16 -3.17
CA GLY A 35 -12.56 26.40 -2.79
C GLY A 35 -13.36 25.13 -2.43
N LEU A 36 -12.79 23.94 -2.63
CA LEU A 36 -13.41 22.66 -2.29
C LEU A 36 -13.38 22.36 -0.78
N GLN A 37 -12.45 22.96 -0.04
CA GLN A 37 -12.35 22.78 1.41
C GLN A 37 -13.23 23.77 2.17
N ARG A 38 -14.24 23.24 2.88
CA ARG A 38 -15.11 24.03 3.76
C ARG A 38 -14.43 24.50 5.05
N ALA A 39 -13.38 23.80 5.49
CA ALA A 39 -12.65 24.10 6.72
C ALA A 39 -11.17 23.67 6.60
N GLY A 40 -10.28 24.43 7.24
CA GLY A 40 -8.85 24.12 7.35
C GLY A 40 -8.52 23.44 8.69
N SER A 41 -7.33 22.86 8.78
CA SER A 41 -6.78 22.34 10.04
C SER A 41 -5.34 22.83 10.21
N VAL A 42 -5.01 23.24 11.43
CA VAL A 42 -3.69 23.73 11.81
C VAL A 42 -3.06 22.74 12.77
N VAL A 43 -1.78 22.44 12.56
CA VAL A 43 -0.98 21.60 13.44
C VAL A 43 -0.22 22.49 14.40
N VAL A 44 -0.37 22.23 15.69
CA VAL A 44 0.31 22.95 16.78
C VAL A 44 1.00 21.91 17.66
N ALA A 45 2.25 22.18 18.06
CA ALA A 45 3.01 21.31 18.95
C ALA A 45 3.00 21.85 20.39
N PHE A 46 3.01 20.93 21.35
CA PHE A 46 3.13 21.23 22.78
C PHE A 46 4.36 20.52 23.35
N PRO A 47 5.00 21.09 24.39
CA PRO A 47 6.24 20.57 24.95
C PRO A 47 6.06 19.24 25.68
N THR A 48 4.84 18.94 26.16
CA THR A 48 4.55 17.70 26.87
C THR A 48 3.23 17.08 26.41
N GLU A 49 3.14 15.75 26.52
CA GLU A 49 1.90 15.02 26.22
C GLU A 49 0.76 15.41 27.19
N ILE A 50 1.09 15.81 28.43
CA ILE A 50 0.11 16.32 29.40
C ILE A 50 -0.55 17.59 28.87
N GLN A 51 0.22 18.56 28.36
CA GLN A 51 -0.34 19.78 27.76
C GLN A 51 -1.16 19.48 26.51
N ALA A 52 -0.66 18.60 25.62
CA ALA A 52 -1.40 18.19 24.43
C ALA A 52 -2.75 17.53 24.80
N ASN A 53 -2.77 16.65 25.79
CA ASN A 53 -4.00 16.00 26.27
C ASN A 53 -4.96 16.98 26.93
N ARG A 54 -4.46 18.00 27.65
CA ARG A 54 -5.31 19.09 28.17
C ARG A 54 -5.95 19.88 27.02
N ALA A 55 -5.20 20.20 25.97
CA ALA A 55 -5.73 20.87 24.78
C ALA A 55 -6.80 20.01 24.07
N ILE A 56 -6.60 18.69 23.97
CA ILE A 56 -7.57 17.75 23.40
C ILE A 56 -8.86 17.73 24.23
N LYS A 57 -8.74 17.61 25.56
CA LYS A 57 -9.88 17.50 26.47
C LYS A 57 -10.68 18.81 26.57
N ASN A 58 -9.99 19.94 26.63
CA ASN A 58 -10.59 21.24 26.91
C ASN A 58 -10.87 22.07 25.66
N ARG A 59 -10.45 21.61 24.47
CA ARG A 59 -10.47 22.36 23.20
C ARG A 59 -9.50 23.56 23.27
N LEU A 60 -9.30 24.24 22.16
CA LEU A 60 -8.52 25.48 22.09
C LEU A 60 -9.40 26.66 21.71
N LEU A 61 -9.27 27.77 22.42
CA LEU A 61 -9.85 29.05 22.04
C LEU A 61 -8.86 29.80 21.15
N ILE A 62 -9.24 30.03 19.90
CA ILE A 62 -8.47 30.76 18.88
C ILE A 62 -9.46 31.69 18.19
N ALA A 63 -9.17 32.99 18.15
CA ALA A 63 -10.00 34.06 17.58
C ALA A 63 -11.43 34.07 18.15
N GLY A 64 -11.56 33.78 19.46
CA GLY A 64 -12.86 33.65 20.12
C GLY A 64 -13.65 32.39 19.77
N ILE A 65 -13.10 31.49 18.96
CA ILE A 65 -13.75 30.26 18.51
C ILE A 65 -13.19 29.05 19.28
N SER A 66 -14.09 28.27 19.90
CA SER A 66 -13.72 27.01 20.56
C SER A 66 -13.53 25.88 19.55
N THR A 67 -12.28 25.61 19.23
CA THR A 67 -11.86 24.68 18.17
C THR A 67 -11.60 23.29 18.72
N LYS A 68 -12.16 22.26 18.07
CA LYS A 68 -11.88 20.87 18.44
C LYS A 68 -10.42 20.53 18.15
N VAL A 69 -9.76 19.90 19.12
CA VAL A 69 -8.37 19.44 18.99
C VAL A 69 -8.35 17.92 18.93
N VAL A 70 -7.48 17.37 18.09
CA VAL A 70 -7.25 15.94 17.94
C VAL A 70 -5.75 15.67 17.84
N LYS A 71 -5.30 14.47 18.21
CA LYS A 71 -3.90 14.07 18.08
C LYS A 71 -3.54 14.05 16.59
N TYR A 72 -2.48 14.76 16.22
CA TYR A 72 -1.95 14.73 14.85
C TYR A 72 -1.13 13.45 14.66
N HIS A 73 -1.48 12.66 13.66
CA HIS A 73 -0.77 11.43 13.33
C HIS A 73 0.06 11.68 12.07
N THR A 74 1.39 11.62 12.19
CA THR A 74 2.30 11.61 11.04
C THR A 74 2.20 10.25 10.35
N ILE A 75 1.38 10.17 9.31
CA ILE A 75 1.19 8.96 8.52
C ILE A 75 2.02 9.11 7.25
N SER A 76 2.84 8.09 6.95
CA SER A 76 3.61 8.08 5.71
C SER A 76 2.66 8.15 4.51
N SER A 77 3.03 8.92 3.48
CA SER A 77 2.33 8.90 2.19
C SER A 77 2.30 7.51 1.55
N THR A 78 3.16 6.60 2.01
CA THR A 78 3.26 5.20 1.56
C THR A 78 2.55 4.19 2.47
N ALA A 79 1.95 4.62 3.58
CA ALA A 79 1.20 3.71 4.43
C ALA A 79 -0.10 3.30 3.71
N GLN A 80 -0.18 2.05 3.28
CA GLN A 80 -1.33 1.49 2.57
C GLN A 80 -2.38 0.99 3.57
N TYR A 81 -3.64 1.29 3.30
CA TYR A 81 -4.75 0.89 4.17
C TYR A 81 -5.20 -0.55 3.89
N THR A 82 -5.43 -1.35 4.93
CA THR A 82 -5.83 -2.76 4.78
C THR A 82 -7.29 -2.97 4.35
N LYS A 83 -8.15 -1.95 4.46
CA LYS A 83 -9.57 -2.04 4.03
C LYS A 83 -9.92 -1.22 2.80
N TYR A 84 -8.98 -0.47 2.22
CA TYR A 84 -9.19 0.28 0.97
C TYR A 84 -7.86 0.54 0.29
N THR A 85 -7.84 0.55 -1.05
CA THR A 85 -6.62 0.61 -1.89
C THR A 85 -5.89 1.97 -1.88
N GLY A 86 -6.18 2.83 -0.91
CA GLY A 86 -5.58 4.15 -0.77
C GLY A 86 -4.43 4.19 0.22
N TYR A 87 -3.67 5.28 0.16
CA TYR A 87 -2.51 5.52 1.01
C TYR A 87 -2.74 6.71 1.95
N GLY A 88 -1.89 6.85 2.98
CA GLY A 88 -1.72 8.09 3.74
C GLY A 88 -2.72 8.36 4.86
N HIS A 89 -3.43 7.33 5.36
CA HIS A 89 -4.32 7.46 6.53
C HIS A 89 -4.41 6.14 7.33
N LEU A 90 -4.82 6.20 8.60
CA LEU A 90 -4.93 5.06 9.51
C LEU A 90 -6.30 4.40 9.43
N ASP A 91 -6.34 3.08 9.57
CA ASP A 91 -7.55 2.24 9.58
C ASP A 91 -8.59 2.70 10.60
N SER A 92 -8.13 3.11 11.78
CA SER A 92 -9.00 3.58 12.88
C SER A 92 -9.66 4.93 12.61
N ILE A 93 -9.19 5.68 11.62
CA ILE A 93 -9.63 7.06 11.31
C ILE A 93 -10.33 7.12 9.93
N CYS A 94 -10.22 6.06 9.14
CA CYS A 94 -10.84 6.00 7.82
C CYS A 94 -12.37 5.90 7.93
N LYS A 95 -13.07 6.86 7.32
CA LYS A 95 -14.54 6.84 7.18
C LYS A 95 -15.03 6.34 5.83
N LYS A 96 -14.12 5.94 4.94
CA LYS A 96 -14.50 5.42 3.62
C LYS A 96 -15.00 4.00 3.76
N ASP A 97 -16.01 3.67 2.95
CA ASP A 97 -16.49 2.31 2.85
C ASP A 97 -15.35 1.38 2.40
N PRO A 98 -15.31 0.16 2.96
CA PRO A 98 -14.28 -0.80 2.61
C PRO A 98 -14.34 -1.14 1.12
N LYS A 99 -13.17 -1.24 0.50
CA LYS A 99 -13.02 -1.74 -0.86
C LYS A 99 -12.20 -3.01 -0.86
N CYS A 100 -12.60 -3.93 -1.72
CA CYS A 100 -11.93 -5.20 -1.90
C CYS A 100 -10.54 -4.95 -2.44
N LEU A 101 -9.50 -5.36 -1.71
CA LEU A 101 -8.11 -5.13 -2.12
C LEU A 101 -7.72 -5.90 -3.38
N LEU A 102 -8.53 -6.88 -3.78
CA LEU A 102 -8.31 -7.67 -5.00
C LEU A 102 -8.99 -7.08 -6.25
N TYR A 103 -10.07 -6.29 -6.10
CA TYR A 103 -10.94 -5.88 -7.23
C TYR A 103 -11.43 -4.43 -7.15
N GLY A 104 -11.17 -3.72 -6.06
CA GLY A 104 -11.60 -2.32 -5.86
C GLY A 104 -13.11 -2.09 -5.73
N LYS A 105 -13.93 -3.15 -5.63
CA LYS A 105 -15.39 -3.07 -5.42
C LYS A 105 -15.75 -2.83 -3.94
N GLU A 106 -16.94 -2.29 -3.70
CA GLU A 106 -17.46 -1.89 -2.38
C GLU A 106 -17.89 -3.09 -1.53
N HIS A 107 -16.91 -3.85 -1.05
CA HIS A 107 -17.08 -4.91 -0.07
C HIS A 107 -15.75 -5.20 0.62
N VAL A 108 -15.78 -5.74 1.85
CA VAL A 108 -14.55 -6.21 2.52
C VAL A 108 -13.97 -7.40 1.78
N THR A 109 -12.64 -7.48 1.68
CA THR A 109 -11.94 -8.54 0.93
C THR A 109 -12.34 -9.95 1.36
N GLU A 110 -12.64 -10.17 2.65
CA GLU A 110 -13.07 -11.46 3.20
C GLU A 110 -14.42 -11.93 2.66
N ASN A 111 -15.34 -11.00 2.36
CA ASN A 111 -16.67 -11.30 1.83
C ASN A 111 -16.66 -11.41 0.30
N HIS A 112 -15.50 -11.33 -0.33
CA HIS A 112 -15.44 -11.42 -1.77
C HIS A 112 -15.66 -12.86 -2.24
N PHE A 113 -16.67 -13.03 -3.09
CA PHE A 113 -16.85 -14.23 -3.88
C PHE A 113 -16.49 -13.93 -5.34
N CYS A 114 -15.39 -14.52 -5.82
CA CYS A 114 -15.02 -14.37 -7.23
C CYS A 114 -15.55 -15.54 -8.06
N SER A 115 -16.57 -15.29 -8.86
CA SER A 115 -17.00 -16.23 -9.90
C SER A 115 -16.32 -15.98 -11.26
N ILE A 116 -15.61 -14.85 -11.42
CA ILE A 116 -15.19 -14.35 -12.75
C ILE A 116 -13.71 -14.65 -13.04
N TYR A 117 -12.81 -14.46 -12.08
CA TYR A 117 -11.36 -14.58 -12.31
C TYR A 117 -10.78 -15.76 -11.52
N LYS A 118 -10.49 -16.86 -12.21
CA LYS A 118 -9.98 -18.08 -11.58
C LYS A 118 -8.48 -18.06 -11.27
N LYS A 119 -7.72 -17.11 -11.85
CA LYS A 119 -6.27 -16.97 -11.69
C LYS A 119 -5.90 -15.49 -11.65
N LYS A 120 -4.91 -15.13 -10.82
CA LYS A 120 -4.30 -13.80 -10.83
C LYS A 120 -2.79 -13.89 -10.66
N VAL A 121 -2.10 -13.13 -11.49
CA VAL A 121 -0.65 -13.01 -11.50
C VAL A 121 -0.30 -11.66 -10.92
N ILE A 122 0.48 -11.63 -9.83
CA ILE A 122 0.79 -10.43 -9.06
C ILE A 122 2.31 -10.27 -8.96
N GLN A 123 2.77 -9.04 -9.13
CA GLN A 123 4.13 -8.61 -8.83
C GLN A 123 4.10 -7.67 -7.63
N GLU A 124 5.19 -7.67 -6.86
CA GLU A 124 5.36 -6.92 -5.62
C GLU A 124 4.17 -7.07 -4.64
N PRO A 125 3.81 -8.32 -4.25
CA PRO A 125 2.53 -8.61 -3.60
C PRO A 125 2.42 -8.11 -2.15
N TRP A 126 3.41 -7.38 -1.64
CA TRP A 126 3.58 -7.14 -0.21
C TRP A 126 2.92 -5.84 0.23
N ILE A 127 1.96 -5.98 1.13
CA ILE A 127 1.36 -4.88 1.86
C ILE A 127 2.12 -4.67 3.16
N ILE A 128 2.38 -3.40 3.50
CA ILE A 128 2.98 -3.02 4.77
C ILE A 128 1.86 -2.89 5.80
N VAL A 129 1.86 -3.76 6.81
CA VAL A 129 1.04 -3.57 8.01
C VAL A 129 1.89 -3.03 9.12
N ARG A 130 1.51 -1.84 9.59
CA ARG A 130 2.07 -1.24 10.79
C ARG A 130 1.21 -1.68 11.96
N ASP A 131 1.68 -2.67 12.71
CA ASP A 131 1.31 -2.77 14.12
C ASP A 131 2.22 -1.81 14.91
N SER A 132 1.71 -1.33 16.04
CA SER A 132 2.35 -0.46 17.03
C SER A 132 3.79 -0.86 17.43
N THR A 133 4.21 -2.10 17.16
CA THR A 133 5.51 -2.63 17.57
C THR A 133 6.33 -3.30 16.44
N ASN A 134 5.78 -3.54 15.25
CA ASN A 134 6.51 -4.23 14.17
C ASN A 134 6.02 -3.87 12.76
N ARG A 135 6.97 -3.81 11.81
CA ARG A 135 6.67 -3.75 10.37
C ARG A 135 6.53 -5.17 9.85
N GLY A 136 5.30 -5.63 9.67
CA GLY A 136 5.01 -6.87 8.97
C GLY A 136 4.79 -6.61 7.48
N TYR A 137 5.38 -7.46 6.64
CA TYR A 137 5.02 -7.52 5.22
C TYR A 137 4.22 -8.80 4.99
N HIS A 138 3.02 -8.66 4.43
CA HIS A 138 2.22 -9.83 4.07
C HIS A 138 1.51 -9.62 2.73
N SER A 139 1.22 -10.71 2.04
CA SER A 139 0.33 -10.72 0.89
C SER A 139 -1.13 -10.75 1.34
N ILE A 140 -2.07 -10.41 0.46
CA ILE A 140 -3.50 -10.45 0.79
C ILE A 140 -3.94 -11.92 0.92
N ILE A 141 -4.43 -12.32 2.09
CA ILE A 141 -5.03 -13.65 2.27
C ILE A 141 -6.50 -13.58 1.82
N HIS A 142 -6.95 -14.59 1.07
CA HIS A 142 -8.32 -14.63 0.57
C HIS A 142 -8.89 -16.06 0.63
N PRO A 143 -10.11 -16.28 1.15
CA PRO A 143 -10.66 -17.62 1.34
C PRO A 143 -10.83 -18.40 0.03
N SER A 144 -11.23 -17.77 -1.07
CA SER A 144 -11.38 -18.46 -2.37
C SER A 144 -10.09 -18.79 -3.13
N TYR A 145 -8.93 -18.31 -2.66
CA TYR A 145 -7.65 -18.52 -3.35
C TYR A 145 -6.63 -19.21 -2.45
N PHE A 146 -5.73 -19.95 -3.06
CA PHE A 146 -4.43 -20.26 -2.46
C PHE A 146 -3.34 -19.46 -3.16
N GLN A 147 -2.23 -19.28 -2.46
CA GLN A 147 -1.06 -18.54 -2.92
C GLN A 147 0.05 -19.53 -3.27
N ILE A 148 0.65 -19.39 -4.44
CA ILE A 148 1.92 -20.05 -4.77
C ILE A 148 2.99 -18.97 -4.88
N LEU A 149 4.07 -19.16 -4.12
CA LEU A 149 5.26 -18.31 -4.11
C LEU A 149 6.45 -19.07 -4.72
N PRO A 150 7.46 -18.35 -5.25
CA PRO A 150 8.75 -18.94 -5.58
C PRO A 150 9.34 -19.72 -4.41
N ASN A 151 10.00 -20.84 -4.72
CA ASN A 151 10.85 -21.53 -3.77
C ASN A 151 12.20 -20.81 -3.66
N TYR A 152 12.22 -19.72 -2.88
CA TYR A 152 13.39 -18.87 -2.68
C TYR A 152 13.51 -18.48 -1.21
N SER A 153 14.70 -18.62 -0.62
CA SER A 153 14.89 -18.57 0.84
C SER A 153 15.58 -17.30 1.36
N THR A 154 16.29 -16.55 0.51
CA THR A 154 17.18 -15.47 0.98
C THR A 154 16.55 -14.09 0.86
N LEU A 155 15.71 -13.85 -0.15
CA LEU A 155 14.99 -12.61 -0.36
C LEU A 155 13.50 -12.85 -0.33
N ARG A 156 12.77 -11.79 -0.01
CA ARG A 156 11.33 -11.77 -0.12
C ARG A 156 10.92 -11.90 -1.60
N PRO A 157 10.11 -12.91 -1.99
CA PRO A 157 9.71 -13.10 -3.37
C PRO A 157 9.00 -11.89 -3.96
N ARG A 158 9.29 -11.47 -5.18
CA ARG A 158 8.61 -10.35 -5.85
C ARG A 158 7.48 -10.79 -6.78
N THR A 159 7.34 -12.08 -7.02
CA THR A 159 6.22 -12.67 -7.75
C THR A 159 5.32 -13.51 -6.84
N LEU A 160 4.03 -13.53 -7.13
CA LEU A 160 3.02 -14.35 -6.48
C LEU A 160 1.91 -14.69 -7.46
N VAL A 161 1.38 -15.92 -7.39
CA VAL A 161 0.17 -16.28 -8.12
C VAL A 161 -0.94 -16.66 -7.14
N TYR A 162 -2.11 -16.04 -7.32
CA TYR A 162 -3.34 -16.47 -6.68
C TYR A 162 -4.10 -17.41 -7.61
N ILE A 163 -4.39 -18.61 -7.12
CA ILE A 163 -5.17 -19.61 -7.86
C ILE A 163 -6.44 -19.93 -7.08
N ALA A 164 -7.58 -19.91 -7.77
CA ALA A 164 -8.84 -20.27 -7.17
C ALA A 164 -8.76 -21.71 -6.63
N ARG A 165 -9.27 -21.95 -5.42
CA ARG A 165 -9.14 -23.26 -4.74
C ARG A 165 -9.76 -24.44 -5.50
N GLU A 166 -10.67 -24.17 -6.42
CA GLU A 166 -11.27 -25.17 -7.31
C GLU A 166 -10.33 -25.64 -8.44
N LEU A 167 -9.25 -24.89 -8.71
CA LEU A 167 -8.26 -25.25 -9.73
C LEU A 167 -7.11 -26.05 -9.13
N GLN A 168 -6.63 -27.04 -9.89
CA GLN A 168 -5.43 -27.80 -9.56
C GLN A 168 -4.20 -27.07 -10.11
N ALA A 169 -3.42 -26.46 -9.22
CA ALA A 169 -2.13 -25.86 -9.56
C ALA A 169 -1.07 -26.18 -8.51
N SER A 170 0.19 -26.23 -8.94
CA SER A 170 1.36 -26.40 -8.08
C SER A 170 2.53 -25.60 -8.61
N LEU A 171 3.51 -25.33 -7.74
CA LEU A 171 4.82 -24.85 -8.20
C LEU A 171 5.39 -25.87 -9.19
N ALA A 172 5.80 -25.41 -10.37
CA ALA A 172 6.35 -26.30 -11.38
C ALA A 172 7.75 -26.77 -10.96
N GLN A 173 8.11 -28.01 -11.31
CA GLN A 173 9.42 -28.56 -10.97
C GLN A 173 10.58 -27.80 -11.64
N ASN A 174 10.31 -27.23 -12.82
CA ASN A 174 11.25 -26.40 -13.57
C ASN A 174 11.19 -24.91 -13.16
N SER A 175 10.44 -24.55 -12.11
CA SER A 175 10.44 -23.18 -11.62
C SER A 175 11.81 -22.84 -11.03
N PRO A 176 12.46 -21.75 -11.46
CA PRO A 176 13.76 -21.35 -10.92
C PRO A 176 13.65 -20.94 -9.45
N SER A 177 14.77 -21.05 -8.73
CA SER A 177 14.91 -20.44 -7.40
C SER A 177 15.28 -18.96 -7.56
N ASP A 178 14.29 -18.16 -7.95
CA ASP A 178 14.44 -16.72 -8.18
C ASP A 178 13.20 -15.99 -7.60
N PRO A 179 13.36 -14.92 -6.80
CA PRO A 179 12.22 -14.17 -6.27
C PRO A 179 11.36 -13.50 -7.36
N ASP A 180 11.92 -13.24 -8.54
CA ASP A 180 11.31 -12.50 -9.65
C ASP A 180 10.63 -13.39 -10.69
N TYR A 181 10.72 -14.70 -10.49
CA TYR A 181 10.34 -15.65 -11.50
C TYR A 181 9.61 -16.83 -10.86
N LEU A 182 8.39 -17.07 -11.32
CA LEU A 182 7.54 -18.14 -10.80
C LEU A 182 6.87 -18.89 -11.95
N ILE A 183 7.12 -20.19 -12.04
CA ILE A 183 6.37 -21.09 -12.93
C ILE A 183 5.45 -21.95 -12.09
N ILE A 184 4.19 -21.99 -12.48
CA ILE A 184 3.23 -22.94 -11.92
C ILE A 184 2.72 -23.88 -13.00
N ASP A 185 2.57 -25.14 -12.64
CA ASP A 185 1.84 -26.11 -13.44
C ASP A 185 0.36 -26.00 -13.09
N LEU A 186 -0.48 -25.95 -14.11
CA LEU A 186 -1.92 -25.91 -13.98
C LEU A 186 -2.55 -27.04 -14.79
N SER A 187 -3.43 -27.80 -14.12
CA SER A 187 -4.24 -28.84 -14.75
C SER A 187 -5.66 -28.35 -14.99
N LEU A 188 -6.07 -28.30 -16.24
CA LEU A 188 -7.43 -27.99 -16.71
C LEU A 188 -8.04 -29.23 -17.36
N GLY A 189 -8.39 -30.21 -16.53
CA GLY A 189 -8.80 -31.54 -17.00
C GLY A 189 -7.62 -32.27 -17.63
N VAL A 190 -7.71 -32.60 -18.92
CA VAL A 190 -6.63 -33.27 -19.67
C VAL A 190 -5.52 -32.31 -20.11
N LEU A 191 -5.82 -31.01 -20.16
CA LEU A 191 -4.85 -29.99 -20.56
C LEU A 191 -3.93 -29.65 -19.39
N LYS A 192 -2.62 -29.80 -19.59
CA LYS A 192 -1.60 -29.24 -18.71
C LYS A 192 -1.07 -27.97 -19.33
N MET A 193 -1.01 -26.89 -18.55
CA MET A 193 -0.41 -25.64 -18.99
C MET A 193 0.52 -25.08 -17.93
N GLN A 194 1.53 -24.32 -18.36
CA GLN A 194 2.36 -23.54 -17.47
C GLN A 194 1.95 -22.07 -17.49
N LEU A 195 1.86 -21.49 -16.29
CA LEU A 195 1.73 -20.05 -16.13
C LEU A 195 3.04 -19.53 -15.55
N ILE A 196 3.63 -18.58 -16.26
CA ILE A 196 4.93 -18.01 -15.93
C ILE A 196 4.69 -16.56 -15.52
N ASN A 197 4.99 -16.25 -14.26
CA ASN A 197 4.97 -14.90 -13.71
C ASN A 197 6.40 -14.37 -13.64
N PHE A 198 6.64 -13.26 -14.32
CA PHE A 198 7.94 -12.61 -14.39
C PHE A 198 7.86 -11.16 -13.90
N TYR A 199 8.87 -10.76 -13.12
CA TYR A 199 9.07 -9.38 -12.70
C TYR A 199 10.46 -8.89 -13.11
N ASN A 200 10.52 -8.05 -14.14
CA ASN A 200 11.77 -7.50 -14.63
C ASN A 200 12.16 -6.26 -13.80
N ALA A 201 13.05 -6.41 -12.83
CA ALA A 201 13.48 -5.29 -12.01
C ALA A 201 14.44 -4.36 -12.78
N VAL A 202 14.16 -3.05 -12.79
CA VAL A 202 15.08 -2.03 -13.32
C VAL A 202 16.37 -2.02 -12.49
N TYR A 203 17.53 -2.18 -13.13
CA TYR A 203 18.82 -2.10 -12.45
C TYR A 203 19.08 -0.65 -11.99
N PRO A 204 19.32 -0.40 -10.69
CA PRO A 204 19.55 0.96 -10.18
C PRO A 204 20.85 1.60 -10.69
N GLU A 205 21.81 0.79 -11.15
CA GLU A 205 23.16 1.25 -11.49
C GLU A 205 23.28 1.88 -12.89
N ASP A 206 22.29 1.70 -13.76
CA ASP A 206 22.24 2.39 -15.05
C ASP A 206 20.81 2.82 -15.43
N PRO A 207 20.35 3.99 -14.95
CA PRO A 207 19.03 4.53 -15.27
C PRO A 207 18.86 4.92 -16.74
N ASN A 208 19.93 4.89 -17.55
CA ASN A 208 19.86 5.15 -18.99
C ASN A 208 19.82 3.88 -19.84
N ASN A 209 20.04 2.70 -19.23
CA ASN A 209 19.88 1.44 -19.93
C ASN A 209 18.40 1.05 -20.01
N ILE A 210 17.80 1.37 -21.14
CA ILE A 210 16.40 1.09 -21.48
C ILE A 210 16.13 -0.42 -21.67
N LEU A 211 17.18 -1.24 -21.71
CA LEU A 211 17.13 -2.67 -21.94
C LEU A 211 17.52 -3.42 -20.67
N THR A 212 16.52 -3.70 -19.84
CA THR A 212 16.65 -4.55 -18.66
C THR A 212 16.82 -6.05 -19.00
N ILE A 213 16.71 -6.42 -20.29
CA ILE A 213 16.79 -7.82 -20.73
C ILE A 213 18.22 -8.16 -21.13
N LEU A 214 19.02 -8.55 -20.14
CA LEU A 214 20.11 -9.51 -20.33
C LEU A 214 19.85 -10.68 -19.38
N ARG A 215 19.08 -11.65 -19.84
CA ARG A 215 19.00 -12.95 -19.16
C ARG A 215 18.78 -14.02 -20.22
N GLU A 216 19.90 -14.47 -20.76
CA GLU A 216 20.02 -15.64 -21.63
C GLU A 216 19.54 -16.93 -20.90
N ASP A 217 19.25 -16.82 -19.60
CA ASP A 217 18.77 -17.86 -18.69
C ASP A 217 17.27 -17.74 -18.28
N ILE A 218 16.49 -16.78 -18.81
CA ILE A 218 15.11 -16.51 -18.35
C ILE A 218 14.15 -17.67 -18.62
N LEU A 219 14.32 -18.38 -19.72
CA LEU A 219 13.44 -19.49 -20.05
C LEU A 219 14.10 -20.79 -19.58
N PRO A 220 13.41 -21.61 -18.76
CA PRO A 220 13.84 -22.99 -18.56
C PRO A 220 14.04 -23.63 -19.92
N THR A 221 15.08 -24.46 -20.06
CA THR A 221 15.39 -25.20 -21.29
C THR A 221 14.25 -26.10 -21.77
N THR A 222 13.19 -26.30 -20.96
CA THR A 222 11.99 -27.03 -21.37
C THR A 222 10.75 -26.43 -20.70
N LEU A 223 9.87 -25.85 -21.51
CA LEU A 223 8.52 -25.44 -21.15
C LEU A 223 7.51 -26.43 -21.72
N LEU A 224 6.30 -26.47 -21.16
CA LEU A 224 5.19 -27.20 -21.81
C LEU A 224 4.75 -26.46 -23.09
N ASP A 225 4.23 -27.21 -24.07
CA ASP A 225 3.67 -26.65 -25.31
C ASP A 225 2.60 -25.59 -25.04
N SER A 226 1.84 -25.77 -23.96
CA SER A 226 0.85 -24.81 -23.48
C SER A 226 1.43 -23.96 -22.35
N SER A 227 2.17 -22.91 -22.69
CA SER A 227 2.75 -21.99 -21.70
C SER A 227 2.27 -20.57 -21.93
N LEU A 228 2.01 -19.84 -20.85
CA LEU A 228 1.62 -18.44 -20.88
C LEU A 228 2.58 -17.61 -20.02
N LEU A 229 3.37 -16.75 -20.68
CA LEU A 229 4.27 -15.80 -20.03
C LEU A 229 3.56 -14.48 -19.77
N LEU A 230 3.60 -14.02 -18.52
CA LEU A 230 2.94 -12.82 -18.04
C LEU A 230 3.82 -12.11 -17.02
N GLY A 231 3.55 -10.82 -16.85
CA GLY A 231 4.00 -10.07 -15.69
C GLY A 231 4.40 -8.66 -16.04
N ASP A 232 5.24 -8.08 -15.21
CA ASP A 232 5.77 -6.75 -15.45
C ASP A 232 7.14 -6.88 -16.10
N PHE A 233 7.17 -6.64 -17.41
CA PHE A 233 8.38 -6.73 -18.21
C PHE A 233 9.26 -5.49 -18.06
N ASN A 234 8.78 -4.38 -17.48
CA ASN A 234 9.49 -3.10 -17.42
C ASN A 234 10.27 -2.78 -18.71
N THR A 235 9.66 -3.09 -19.86
CA THR A 235 10.22 -2.80 -21.18
C THR A 235 9.56 -1.55 -21.74
N TYR A 236 10.37 -0.68 -22.33
CA TYR A 236 9.87 0.41 -23.14
C TYR A 236 9.66 -0.10 -24.57
N TYR A 237 8.43 -0.06 -25.07
CA TYR A 237 8.16 -0.34 -26.47
C TYR A 237 8.30 0.98 -27.26
N PRO A 238 9.31 1.13 -28.14
CA PRO A 238 9.43 2.31 -28.98
C PRO A 238 8.33 2.26 -30.04
N TRP A 239 7.44 3.24 -30.03
CA TRP A 239 6.44 3.47 -31.08
C TRP A 239 7.06 4.10 -32.33
#